data_AF-A7SZV4-F1
#
_entry.id   AF-A7SZV4-F1
#
_cell.length_a   1.000
_cell.length_b   1.000
_cell.length_c   1.000
_cell.angle_alpha   90.00
_cell.angle_beta   90.00
_cell.angle_gamma   90.00
#
_symmetry.space_group_name_H-M   'P 1'
#
loop_
_entity.id
_entity.type
_entity.pdbx_description
1 polymer ?
#
loop_
_entity_poly.entity_id
_entity_poly.type
_entity_poly.pdbx_seq_one_letter_code
_entity_poly.pdbx_strand_id
1 'polypeptide(L)'
;MGRKKVFYFIGYPFLVYLLALKIVIVLAACRTLQVLDCVSDMSLPVYFTLTNLSTSTDPGSCEAQCFVERSCLSYNLAAIDAAGKRACELNYADNETNGASLVPRPGFSYCAFKEVFTMGRKKVFFFIGYPFLVYLLALKIVIVKLYEVIETDKTLYLVMEYASG
;
A
#
# COMPACT_ATOMS: atom_id res chain seq x y z
N MET A 1 -11.77 -16.10 37.35
CA MET A 1 -10.53 -15.52 36.77
C MET A 1 -10.26 -15.96 35.31
N GLY A 2 -11.30 -16.32 34.51
CA GLY A 2 -11.12 -16.94 33.18
C GLY A 2 -11.49 -16.09 31.95
N ARG A 3 -12.35 -15.06 32.08
CA ARG A 3 -12.83 -14.25 30.93
C ARG A 3 -11.74 -13.39 30.26
N LYS A 4 -10.75 -12.89 31.03
CA LYS A 4 -9.66 -12.04 30.49
C LYS A 4 -8.65 -12.79 29.61
N LYS A 5 -8.47 -14.11 29.83
CA LYS A 5 -7.53 -14.93 29.07
C LYS A 5 -8.04 -15.27 27.66
N VAL A 6 -9.36 -15.43 27.50
CA VAL A 6 -10.00 -15.79 26.23
C VAL A 6 -9.87 -14.66 25.18
N PHE A 7 -10.06 -13.40 25.60
CA PHE A 7 -9.88 -12.25 24.71
C PHE A 7 -8.44 -12.12 24.19
N TYR A 8 -7.44 -12.45 25.01
CA TYR A 8 -6.04 -12.40 24.64
C TYR A 8 -5.65 -13.50 23.64
N PHE A 9 -6.22 -14.70 23.78
CA PHE A 9 -5.93 -15.85 22.92
C PHE A 9 -6.48 -15.73 21.50
N ILE A 10 -7.55 -14.95 21.27
CA ILE A 10 -8.19 -14.80 19.95
C ILE A 10 -7.84 -13.45 19.30
N GLY A 11 -7.79 -12.37 20.09
CA GLY A 11 -7.54 -11.03 19.58
C GLY A 11 -6.11 -10.80 19.11
N TYR A 12 -5.11 -11.35 19.82
CA TYR A 12 -3.70 -11.22 19.46
C TYR A 12 -3.34 -11.86 18.11
N PRO A 13 -3.67 -13.14 17.83
CA PRO A 13 -3.36 -13.74 16.53
C PRO A 13 -4.12 -13.09 15.37
N PHE A 14 -5.35 -12.60 15.62
CA PHE A 14 -6.11 -11.85 14.62
C PHE A 14 -5.42 -10.51 14.27
N LEU A 15 -4.94 -9.77 15.28
CA LEU A 15 -4.20 -8.53 15.06
C LEU A 15 -2.89 -8.77 14.29
N VAL A 16 -2.14 -9.83 14.64
CA VAL A 16 -0.91 -10.22 13.93
C VAL A 16 -1.21 -10.57 12.47
N TYR A 17 -2.31 -11.29 12.20
CA TYR A 17 -2.76 -11.59 10.84
C TYR A 17 -3.08 -10.32 10.04
N LEU A 18 -3.82 -9.37 10.62
CA LEU A 18 -4.14 -8.10 9.95
C LEU A 18 -2.87 -7.28 9.62
N LEU A 19 -1.89 -7.27 10.53
CA LEU A 19 -0.61 -6.62 10.30
C LEU A 19 0.17 -7.31 9.17
N ALA A 20 0.25 -8.64 9.19
CA ALA A 20 0.90 -9.43 8.14
C ALA A 20 0.21 -9.21 6.77
N LEU A 21 -1.12 -9.15 6.74
CA LEU A 21 -1.90 -8.87 5.53
C LEU A 21 -1.55 -7.49 4.97
N LYS A 22 -1.50 -6.45 5.81
CA LYS A 22 -1.09 -5.11 5.38
C LYS A 22 0.33 -5.11 4.78
N ILE A 23 1.28 -5.79 5.41
CA ILE A 23 2.66 -5.90 4.92
C ILE A 23 2.70 -6.61 3.56
N VAL A 24 1.99 -7.72 3.41
CA VAL A 24 1.91 -8.46 2.14
C VAL A 24 1.29 -7.61 1.04
N ILE A 25 0.21 -6.87 1.33
CA ILE A 25 -0.43 -5.98 0.35
C ILE A 25 0.53 -4.89 -0.11
N VAL A 26 1.27 -4.26 0.81
CA VAL A 26 2.25 -3.23 0.49
C VAL A 26 3.41 -3.79 -0.35
N LEU A 27 3.89 -5.01 -0.04
CA LEU A 27 4.95 -5.68 -0.80
C LEU A 27 4.49 -6.19 -2.17
N ALA A 28 3.20 -6.49 -2.33
CA ALA A 28 2.61 -6.99 -3.58
C ALA A 28 2.05 -5.87 -4.46
N ALA A 29 1.93 -4.65 -3.95
CA ALA A 29 1.50 -3.50 -4.71
C ALA A 29 2.54 -3.17 -5.79
N CYS A 30 2.10 -3.10 -7.03
CA CYS A 30 2.93 -2.64 -8.15
C CYS A 30 2.58 -1.17 -8.40
N ARG A 31 3.59 -0.31 -8.46
CA ARG A 31 3.40 1.08 -8.88
C ARG A 31 3.17 1.06 -10.39
N THR A 32 2.04 1.61 -10.83
CA THR A 32 1.75 1.84 -12.25
C THR A 32 1.36 3.30 -12.40
N LEU A 33 2.12 4.02 -13.22
CA LEU A 33 1.87 5.42 -13.51
C LEU A 33 1.28 5.51 -14.91
N GLN A 34 0.15 6.18 -15.05
CA GLN A 34 -0.38 6.56 -16.35
C GLN A 34 0.02 8.01 -16.62
N VAL A 35 0.80 8.25 -17.66
CA VAL A 35 1.22 9.60 -18.07
C VAL A 35 -0.03 10.38 -18.52
N LEU A 36 -0.21 11.56 -17.96
CA LEU A 36 -1.22 12.53 -18.41
C LEU A 36 -0.62 13.43 -19.50
N ASP A 37 -1.49 14.09 -20.26
CA ASP A 37 -1.05 15.08 -21.24
C ASP A 37 -0.28 16.21 -20.55
N CYS A 38 0.89 16.54 -21.10
CA CYS A 38 1.72 17.61 -20.55
C CYS A 38 1.13 19.00 -20.88
N VAL A 39 1.26 19.92 -19.95
CA VAL A 39 0.86 21.33 -20.10
C VAL A 39 2.08 22.15 -20.50
N SER A 40 2.04 22.75 -21.69
CA SER A 40 3.11 23.60 -22.20
C SER A 40 3.19 24.95 -21.49
N ASP A 41 4.39 25.54 -21.47
CA ASP A 41 4.73 26.85 -20.89
C ASP A 41 4.32 27.03 -19.42
N MET A 42 4.22 25.91 -18.72
CA MET A 42 3.86 25.83 -17.32
C MET A 42 4.85 24.92 -16.59
N SER A 43 5.09 25.20 -15.32
CA SER A 43 5.84 24.31 -14.44
C SER A 43 5.32 24.40 -13.01
N LEU A 44 5.62 23.40 -12.19
CA LEU A 44 5.57 23.61 -10.76
C LEU A 44 6.75 24.49 -10.31
N PRO A 45 6.55 25.30 -9.25
CA PRO A 45 7.65 26.04 -8.63
C PRO A 45 8.75 25.14 -8.06
N VAL A 46 9.98 25.67 -8.00
CA VAL A 46 11.20 24.96 -7.56
C VAL A 46 11.10 24.34 -6.15
N TYR A 47 10.27 24.87 -5.26
CA TYR A 47 10.12 24.30 -3.90
C TYR A 47 9.36 22.96 -3.88
N PHE A 48 8.73 22.56 -4.99
CA PHE A 48 8.18 21.22 -5.19
C PHE A 48 9.19 20.24 -5.80
N THR A 49 10.36 20.73 -6.22
CA THR A 49 11.36 19.92 -6.90
C THR A 49 12.13 19.03 -5.93
N LEU A 50 12.12 17.73 -6.21
CA LEU A 50 12.92 16.71 -5.55
C LEU A 50 14.36 16.69 -6.07
N THR A 51 14.53 16.69 -7.39
CA THR A 51 15.83 16.51 -8.03
C THR A 51 15.81 17.10 -9.44
N ASN A 52 16.94 17.68 -9.82
CA ASN A 52 17.19 18.20 -11.16
C ASN A 52 18.15 17.28 -11.91
N LEU A 53 17.70 16.77 -13.05
CA LEU A 53 18.45 15.87 -13.92
C LEU A 53 18.72 16.57 -15.24
N SER A 54 19.93 16.42 -15.76
CA SER A 54 20.24 16.76 -17.16
C SER A 54 20.17 15.47 -17.96
N THR A 55 19.07 15.24 -18.68
CA THR A 55 18.90 14.04 -19.50
C THR A 55 19.27 14.32 -20.95
N SER A 56 19.55 13.25 -21.70
CA SER A 56 19.58 13.31 -23.16
C SER A 56 18.20 13.71 -23.70
N THR A 57 18.13 13.99 -25.00
CA THR A 57 16.93 14.43 -25.72
C THR A 57 15.70 13.53 -25.56
N ASP A 58 15.86 12.28 -25.11
CA ASP A 58 14.75 11.33 -24.98
C ASP A 58 13.80 11.71 -23.81
N PRO A 59 12.53 12.06 -24.10
CA PRO A 59 11.56 12.35 -23.07
C PRO A 59 11.23 11.17 -22.15
N GLY A 60 11.36 9.92 -22.64
CA GLY A 60 11.12 8.72 -21.84
C GLY A 60 12.08 8.59 -20.66
N SER A 61 13.24 9.24 -20.72
CA SER A 61 14.22 9.23 -19.62
C SER A 61 13.68 9.91 -18.36
N CYS A 62 12.97 11.03 -18.48
CA CYS A 62 12.46 11.77 -17.33
C CYS A 62 11.30 11.02 -16.65
N GLU A 63 10.41 10.44 -17.46
CA GLU A 63 9.34 9.57 -16.98
C GLU A 63 9.89 8.36 -16.22
N ALA A 64 10.89 7.66 -16.79
CA ALA A 64 11.49 6.49 -16.16
C ALA A 64 12.15 6.84 -14.82
N GLN A 65 12.81 8.00 -14.73
CA GLN A 65 13.42 8.48 -13.49
C GLN A 65 12.35 8.80 -12.44
N CYS A 66 11.23 9.42 -12.83
CA CYS A 66 10.11 9.65 -11.92
C CYS A 66 9.44 8.34 -11.48
N PHE A 67 9.37 7.34 -12.35
CA PHE A 67 8.82 6.02 -12.00
C PHE A 67 9.64 5.34 -10.90
N VAL A 68 10.97 5.41 -11.01
CA VAL A 68 11.92 4.86 -10.02
C VAL A 68 11.90 5.66 -8.72
N GLU A 69 11.81 6.99 -8.80
CA GLU A 69 11.70 7.86 -7.62
C GLU A 69 10.29 7.76 -7.01
N ARG A 70 10.16 7.03 -5.91
CA ARG A 70 8.86 6.75 -5.27
C ARG A 70 8.09 8.00 -4.87
N SER A 71 8.78 9.08 -4.54
CA SER A 71 8.16 10.33 -4.10
C SER A 71 7.71 11.20 -5.27
N CYS A 72 8.11 10.87 -6.50
CA CYS A 72 7.86 11.71 -7.66
C CYS A 72 6.43 11.54 -8.18
N LEU A 73 5.65 12.62 -8.20
CA LEU A 73 4.25 12.66 -8.65
C LEU A 73 4.09 13.40 -9.98
N SER A 74 5.04 14.25 -10.34
CA SER A 74 5.08 14.96 -11.61
C SER A 74 6.52 15.38 -11.94
N TYR A 75 6.76 15.91 -13.13
CA TYR A 75 8.04 16.50 -13.49
C TYR A 75 7.86 17.75 -14.36
N ASN A 76 8.80 18.69 -14.22
CA ASN A 76 8.95 19.81 -15.14
C ASN A 76 10.01 19.47 -16.18
N LEU A 77 9.79 19.95 -17.39
CA LEU A 77 10.56 19.52 -18.53
C LEU A 77 11.00 20.71 -19.36
N ALA A 78 12.30 21.00 -19.34
CA ALA A 78 12.85 22.09 -20.13
C ALA A 78 12.91 21.74 -21.62
N ALA A 79 12.86 22.78 -22.45
CA ALA A 79 13.25 22.71 -23.85
C ALA A 79 14.68 22.18 -24.00
N ILE A 80 14.96 21.63 -25.19
CA ILE A 80 16.29 21.13 -25.53
C ILE A 80 17.23 22.32 -25.72
N ASP A 81 18.38 22.28 -25.06
CA ASP A 81 19.44 23.28 -25.17
C ASP A 81 20.28 23.10 -26.44
N ALA A 82 21.17 24.05 -26.70
CA ALA A 82 22.06 24.01 -27.88
C ALA A 82 23.02 22.80 -27.89
N ALA A 83 23.24 22.16 -26.74
CA ALA A 83 24.06 20.96 -26.61
C ALA A 83 23.24 19.66 -26.79
N GLY A 84 21.95 19.75 -27.11
CA GLY A 84 21.07 18.60 -27.26
C GLY A 84 20.69 17.96 -25.92
N LYS A 85 20.81 18.68 -24.81
CA LYS A 85 20.39 18.21 -23.48
C LYS A 85 19.11 18.93 -23.06
N ARG A 86 18.38 18.33 -22.14
CA ARG A 86 17.21 18.96 -21.52
C ARG A 86 17.22 18.73 -20.03
N ALA A 87 16.79 19.73 -19.29
CA ALA A 87 16.59 19.60 -17.86
C ALA A 87 15.26 18.92 -17.56
N CYS A 88 15.27 18.03 -16.58
CA CYS A 88 14.14 17.31 -16.03
C CYS A 88 14.13 17.57 -14.53
N GLU A 89 13.11 18.26 -14.03
CA GLU A 89 12.94 18.59 -12.62
C GLU A 89 11.85 17.65 -12.06
N LEU A 90 12.22 16.63 -11.30
CA LEU A 90 11.26 15.72 -10.66
C LEU A 90 10.58 16.44 -9.49
N ASN A 91 9.28 16.27 -9.30
CA ASN A 91 8.51 16.96 -8.25
C ASN A 91 7.78 15.98 -7.34
N TYR A 92 7.67 16.31 -6.04
CA TYR A 92 6.92 15.49 -5.06
C TYR A 92 5.43 15.83 -4.96
N ALA A 93 4.96 16.74 -5.80
CA ALA A 93 3.58 17.20 -5.82
C ALA A 93 3.03 17.19 -7.24
N ASP A 94 1.71 17.22 -7.37
CA ASP A 94 1.00 17.41 -8.63
C ASP A 94 -0.14 18.44 -8.50
N ASN A 95 -0.70 18.86 -9.64
CA ASN A 95 -1.85 19.77 -9.65
C ASN A 95 -3.17 19.06 -9.28
N GLU A 96 -3.28 17.75 -9.52
CA GLU A 96 -4.54 17.01 -9.38
C GLU A 96 -4.78 16.49 -7.95
N THR A 97 -3.79 15.83 -7.36
CA THR A 97 -3.85 15.17 -6.05
C THR A 97 -3.50 16.13 -4.92
N ASN A 98 -2.45 16.94 -5.08
CA ASN A 98 -1.99 17.88 -4.07
C ASN A 98 -2.55 19.30 -4.24
N GLY A 99 -3.15 19.62 -5.39
CA GLY A 99 -3.61 20.97 -5.71
C GLY A 99 -2.47 21.98 -5.89
N ALA A 100 -1.28 21.52 -6.25
CA ALA A 100 -0.12 22.38 -6.45
C ALA A 100 -0.33 23.28 -7.68
N SER A 101 -0.30 24.60 -7.46
CA SER A 101 -0.58 25.56 -8.53
C SER A 101 0.57 25.62 -9.53
N LEU A 102 0.22 25.44 -10.81
CA LEU A 102 1.13 25.67 -11.93
C LEU A 102 1.44 27.16 -12.08
N VAL A 103 2.68 27.46 -12.43
CA VAL A 103 3.12 28.83 -12.75
C VAL A 103 3.57 28.92 -14.20
N PRO A 104 3.29 30.03 -14.90
CA PRO A 104 3.80 30.26 -16.24
C PRO A 104 5.33 30.23 -16.24
N ARG A 105 5.91 29.36 -17.07
CA ARG A 105 7.36 29.25 -17.26
C ARG A 105 7.63 28.88 -18.72
N PRO A 106 7.81 29.88 -19.60
CA PRO A 106 8.04 29.66 -21.01
C PRO A 106 9.24 28.74 -21.27
N GLY A 107 9.10 27.81 -22.22
CA GLY A 107 10.14 26.83 -22.53
C GLY A 107 10.24 25.67 -21.54
N PHE A 108 9.31 25.57 -20.60
CA PHE A 108 9.09 24.38 -19.79
C PHE A 108 7.74 23.74 -20.12
N SER A 109 7.64 22.44 -19.94
CA SER A 109 6.38 21.70 -19.97
C SER A 109 6.21 20.95 -18.67
N TYR A 110 5.02 21.01 -18.10
CA TYR A 110 4.64 20.29 -16.90
C TYR A 110 4.00 18.96 -17.29
N CYS A 111 4.47 17.85 -16.73
CA CYS A 111 3.91 16.53 -16.99
C CYS A 111 3.59 15.84 -15.66
N ALA A 112 2.36 15.34 -15.52
CA ALA A 112 1.89 14.67 -14.31
C ALA A 112 1.55 13.20 -14.59
N PHE A 113 1.45 12.41 -13.54
CA PHE A 113 0.97 11.04 -13.61
C PHE A 113 -0.34 10.90 -12.87
N LYS A 114 -1.20 10.02 -13.38
CA LYS A 114 -2.29 9.45 -12.60
C LYS A 114 -1.81 8.16 -11.98
N GLU A 115 -1.83 8.08 -10.65
CA GLU A 115 -1.57 6.81 -9.97
C GLU A 115 -2.70 5.82 -10.28
N VAL A 116 -2.35 4.69 -10.91
CA VAL A 116 -3.27 3.59 -11.13
C VAL A 116 -2.85 2.46 -10.21
N PHE A 117 -3.57 2.28 -9.10
CA PHE A 117 -3.31 1.17 -8.18
C PHE A 117 -3.72 -0.15 -8.84
N THR A 118 -2.75 -0.92 -9.34
CA THR A 118 -3.01 -2.28 -9.84
C THR A 118 -2.54 -3.31 -8.82
N MET A 119 -3.48 -4.05 -8.21
CA MET A 119 -3.11 -5.26 -7.48
C MET A 119 -2.65 -6.31 -8.50
N GLY A 120 -1.41 -6.78 -8.37
CA GLY A 120 -0.91 -7.89 -9.17
C GLY A 120 -1.78 -9.14 -8.97
N ARG A 121 -2.70 -9.41 -9.90
CA ARG A 121 -3.73 -10.47 -9.84
C ARG A 121 -3.21 -11.85 -9.42
N LYS A 122 -1.95 -12.18 -9.69
CA LYS A 122 -1.39 -13.53 -9.49
C LYS A 122 -0.91 -13.82 -8.06
N LYS A 123 -0.61 -12.81 -7.23
CA LYS A 123 -0.04 -13.04 -5.88
C LYS A 123 -1.05 -12.96 -4.74
N VAL A 124 -2.17 -12.26 -4.93
CA VAL A 124 -3.19 -12.04 -3.89
C VAL A 124 -3.88 -13.34 -3.45
N PHE A 125 -4.18 -14.24 -4.40
CA PHE A 125 -4.91 -15.48 -4.12
C PHE A 125 -4.13 -16.45 -3.22
N PHE A 126 -2.81 -16.56 -3.43
CA PHE A 126 -1.96 -17.49 -2.70
C PHE A 126 -1.64 -17.02 -1.28
N PHE A 127 -1.43 -15.71 -1.10
CA PHE A 127 -1.01 -15.14 0.18
C PHE A 127 -2.16 -14.79 1.14
N ILE A 128 -3.40 -14.63 0.65
CA ILE A 128 -4.56 -14.29 1.51
C ILE A 128 -5.42 -15.52 1.80
N GLY A 129 -5.71 -16.34 0.79
CA GLY A 129 -6.65 -17.45 0.91
C GLY A 129 -6.14 -18.58 1.80
N TYR A 130 -4.88 -18.97 1.66
CA TYR A 130 -4.28 -20.08 2.41
C TYR A 130 -4.17 -19.80 3.93
N PRO A 131 -3.59 -18.67 4.39
CA PRO A 131 -3.51 -18.39 5.82
C PRO A 131 -4.87 -18.10 6.47
N PHE A 132 -5.85 -17.57 5.72
CA PHE A 132 -7.22 -17.43 6.22
C PHE A 132 -7.88 -18.79 6.49
N LEU A 133 -7.68 -19.76 5.58
CA LEU A 133 -8.19 -21.12 5.76
C LEU A 133 -7.55 -21.81 6.97
N VAL A 134 -6.23 -21.65 7.16
CA VAL A 134 -5.51 -22.20 8.34
C VAL A 134 -6.01 -21.55 9.63
N TYR A 135 -6.25 -20.24 9.65
CA TYR A 135 -6.82 -19.56 10.81
C TYR A 135 -8.23 -20.08 11.15
N LEU A 136 -9.10 -20.25 10.16
CA LEU A 136 -10.45 -20.81 10.37
C LEU A 136 -10.41 -22.25 10.90
N LEU A 137 -9.48 -23.08 10.40
CA LEU A 137 -9.27 -24.43 10.90
C LEU A 137 -8.80 -24.43 12.35
N ALA A 138 -7.83 -23.57 12.70
CA ALA A 138 -7.36 -23.42 14.07
C ALA A 138 -8.48 -22.92 15.00
N LEU A 139 -9.28 -21.95 14.57
CA LEU A 139 -10.42 -21.44 15.33
C LEU A 139 -11.45 -22.54 15.58
N LYS A 140 -11.77 -23.36 14.57
CA LYS A 140 -12.69 -24.49 14.70
C LYS A 140 -12.18 -25.51 15.73
N ILE A 141 -10.89 -25.84 15.72
CA ILE A 141 -10.28 -26.75 16.71
C ILE A 141 -10.37 -26.17 18.13
N VAL A 142 -10.07 -24.88 18.30
CA VAL A 142 -10.18 -24.20 19.60
C VAL A 142 -11.63 -24.17 20.10
N ILE A 143 -12.60 -23.90 19.22
CA ILE A 143 -14.04 -23.91 19.57
C ILE A 143 -14.48 -25.30 20.01
N VAL A 144 -14.08 -26.36 19.27
CA VAL A 144 -14.41 -27.75 19.63
C VAL A 144 -13.80 -28.11 20.98
N LYS A 145 -12.53 -27.75 21.21
CA LYS A 145 -11.86 -27.98 22.50
C LYS A 145 -12.50 -27.19 23.64
N LEU A 146 -12.96 -25.96 23.38
CA LEU A 146 -13.72 -25.20 24.37
C LEU A 146 -15.07 -25.86 24.68
N TYR A 147 -15.76 -26.37 23.67
CA TYR A 147 -17.04 -27.04 23.83
C TYR A 147 -16.88 -28.33 24.64
N GLU A 148 -15.86 -29.14 24.33
CA GLU A 148 -15.49 -30.33 25.14
C GLU A 148 -15.20 -29.95 26.59
N VAL A 149 -14.41 -28.89 26.84
CA VAL A 149 -14.09 -28.42 28.20
C VAL A 149 -15.35 -27.95 28.95
N ILE A 150 -16.21 -27.16 28.28
CA ILE A 150 -17.48 -26.68 28.84
C ILE A 150 -18.42 -27.84 29.16
N GLU A 151 -18.45 -28.88 28.33
CA GLU A 151 -19.29 -30.05 28.53
C GLU A 151 -18.74 -30.94 29.66
N THR A 152 -17.42 -31.12 29.76
CA THR A 152 -16.81 -31.82 30.90
C THR A 152 -17.05 -31.10 32.23
N ASP A 153 -16.97 -29.77 32.26
CA ASP A 153 -17.28 -28.98 33.46
C ASP A 153 -18.76 -29.17 33.86
N LYS A 154 -19.70 -29.07 32.91
CA LYS A 154 -21.14 -29.31 33.18
C LYS A 154 -21.41 -30.71 33.74
N THR A 155 -20.74 -31.71 33.20
CA THR A 155 -20.90 -33.11 33.63
C THR A 155 -20.37 -33.30 35.06
N LEU A 156 -19.24 -32.67 35.40
CA LEU A 156 -18.68 -32.70 36.74
C LEU A 156 -19.60 -32.03 37.78
N TYR A 157 -20.19 -30.88 37.43
CA TYR A 157 -21.16 -30.19 38.30
C TYR A 157 -22.39 -31.06 38.59
N LEU A 158 -22.95 -31.72 37.57
CA LEU A 158 -24.10 -32.61 37.73
C LEU A 158 -23.78 -33.85 38.57
N VAL A 159 -22.58 -34.42 38.43
CA VAL A 159 -22.13 -35.56 39.25
C VAL A 159 -21.94 -35.16 40.72
N MET A 160 -21.41 -33.95 40.97
CA MET A 160 -21.27 -33.44 42.34
C MET A 160 -22.63 -33.15 43.00
N GLU A 161 -23.60 -32.65 42.24
CA GLU A 161 -24.96 -32.39 42.74
C GLU A 161 -25.70 -33.70 43.08
N TYR A 162 -25.53 -34.75 42.26
CA TYR A 162 -26.07 -36.09 42.54
C TYR A 162 -25.40 -36.79 43.73
N ALA A 163 -24.10 -36.57 43.95
CA ALA A 163 -23.37 -37.17 45.08
C ALA A 163 -23.65 -36.48 46.43
N SER A 164 -24.36 -35.35 46.43
CA SER A 164 -24.62 -34.52 47.62
C SER A 164 -26.07 -34.64 48.15
N GLY A 165 -26.92 -35.46 47.52
CA GLY A 165 -28.29 -35.77 47.95
C GLY A 165 -28.45 -37.23 48.37
#